data_AF-A0A0M8QQ06-F1
#
_entry.id   AF-A0A0M8QQ06-F1
#
_cell.length_a   1.000
_cell.length_b   1.000
_cell.length_c   1.000
_cell.angle_alpha   90.00
_cell.angle_beta   90.00
_cell.angle_gamma   90.00
#
_symmetry.space_group_name_H-M   'P 1'
#
loop_
_entity.id
_entity.type
_entity.pdbx_description
1 polymer ?
#
loop_
_entity_poly.entity_id
_entity_poly.type
_entity_poly.pdbx_seq_one_letter_code
_entity_poly.pdbx_strand_id
1 'polypeptide(L)'
;AGKRVKQEIYALLDAPTPEKLRTWLETGYRLAQAEDDRVAVARILADPDISDALRAAAEEVIDGTPEELRYFLETGRYEVDE
;
A
#
# COMPACT_ATOMS: atom_id res chain seq x y z
N ALA A 1 0.14 7.99 -3.18
CA ALA A 1 -1.24 7.53 -2.86
C ALA A 1 -1.81 6.79 -4.06
N GLY A 2 -2.29 5.56 -3.84
CA GLY A 2 -2.85 4.73 -4.90
C GLY A 2 -4.33 5.02 -5.16
N LYS A 3 -5.03 4.04 -5.71
CA LYS A 3 -6.42 4.19 -6.17
C LYS A 3 -7.38 4.36 -5.00
N ARG A 4 -7.21 3.57 -3.94
CA ARG A 4 -8.13 3.54 -2.80
C ARG A 4 -8.07 4.85 -2.02
N VAL A 5 -6.86 5.32 -1.69
CA VAL A 5 -6.69 6.61 -1.00
C VAL A 5 -7.33 7.75 -1.78
N LYS A 6 -7.10 7.82 -3.11
CA LYS A 6 -7.69 8.86 -3.96
C LYS A 6 -9.22 8.80 -3.96
N GLN A 7 -9.78 7.60 -4.08
CA GLN A 7 -11.24 7.40 -4.09
C GLN A 7 -11.88 7.91 -2.79
N GLU A 8 -11.29 7.57 -1.64
CA GLU A 8 -11.82 8.00 -0.35
C GLU A 8 -11.66 9.50 -0.11
N ILE A 9 -10.55 10.10 -0.54
CA ILE A 9 -10.38 11.56 -0.50
C ILE A 9 -11.45 12.26 -1.33
N TYR A 10 -11.72 11.81 -2.56
CA TYR A 10 -12.76 12.44 -3.38
C TYR A 10 -14.15 12.33 -2.73
N ALA A 11 -14.48 11.19 -2.12
CA ALA A 11 -15.73 11.03 -1.38
C ALA A 11 -15.83 11.98 -0.16
N LEU A 12 -14.71 12.29 0.50
CA LEU A 12 -14.68 13.27 1.59
C LEU A 12 -14.85 14.70 1.10
N LEU A 13 -14.31 15.03 -0.07
CA LEU A 13 -14.37 16.37 -0.66
C LEU A 13 -15.75 16.75 -1.20
N ASP A 14 -16.65 15.79 -1.44
CA ASP A 14 -18.05 16.07 -1.79
C ASP A 14 -18.84 16.73 -0.64
N ALA A 15 -18.42 16.50 0.62
CA ALA A 15 -19.04 17.12 1.81
C ALA A 15 -18.02 17.24 2.97
N PRO A 16 -17.01 18.13 2.83
CA PRO A 16 -15.87 18.17 3.72
C PRO A 16 -16.23 18.81 5.06
N THR A 17 -16.00 18.07 6.15
CA THR A 17 -15.99 18.65 7.51
C THR A 17 -14.64 18.34 8.18
N PRO A 18 -14.14 19.23 9.05
CA PRO A 18 -12.92 18.96 9.80
C PRO A 18 -12.96 17.65 10.59
N GLU A 19 -14.12 17.28 11.16
CA GLU A 19 -14.25 15.99 11.88
C GLU A 19 -14.12 14.80 10.94
N LYS A 20 -14.79 14.80 9.78
CA LYS A 20 -14.68 13.70 8.80
C LYS A 20 -13.25 13.52 8.30
N LEU A 21 -12.57 14.63 8.02
CA LEU A 21 -11.17 14.61 7.59
C LEU A 21 -10.26 14.05 8.69
N ARG A 22 -10.46 14.45 9.95
CA ARG A 22 -9.69 13.95 11.08
C ARG A 22 -9.90 12.45 11.29
N THR A 23 -11.16 12.00 11.36
CA THR A 23 -11.49 10.58 11.53
C THR A 23 -10.88 9.73 10.42
N TRP A 24 -10.93 10.22 9.18
CA TRP A 24 -10.31 9.52 8.06
C TRP A 24 -8.79 9.45 8.19
N LEU A 25 -8.11 10.55 8.54
CA LEU A 25 -6.67 10.55 8.75
C LEU A 25 -6.23 9.60 9.89
N GLU A 26 -7.03 9.52 10.96
CA GLU A 26 -6.73 8.68 12.13
C GLU A 26 -6.91 7.18 11.85
N THR A 27 -7.85 6.80 10.97
CA THR A 27 -8.24 5.39 10.81
C THR A 27 -8.32 4.95 9.35
N GLY A 28 -9.05 5.67 8.51
CA GLY A 28 -9.32 5.30 7.12
C GLY A 28 -8.08 5.33 6.23
N TYR A 29 -7.21 6.34 6.40
CA TYR A 29 -6.01 6.49 5.58
C TYR A 29 -5.10 5.27 5.65
N ARG A 30 -4.85 4.73 6.85
CA ARG A 30 -3.98 3.55 7.03
C ARG A 30 -4.53 2.33 6.30
N LEU A 31 -5.85 2.13 6.32
CA LEU A 31 -6.50 1.00 5.64
C LEU A 31 -6.47 1.18 4.12
N ALA A 32 -6.84 2.37 3.64
CA ALA A 32 -6.79 2.69 2.22
C ALA A 32 -5.38 2.58 1.64
N GLN A 33 -4.38 2.99 2.42
CA GLN A 33 -2.97 2.84 2.08
C GLN A 33 -2.55 1.38 2.03
N ALA A 34 -2.95 0.55 3.01
CA ALA A 34 -2.64 -0.88 3.00
C ALA A 34 -3.21 -1.60 1.78
N GLU A 35 -4.44 -1.26 1.35
CA GLU A 35 -5.01 -1.79 0.12
C GLU A 35 -4.19 -1.37 -1.11
N ASP A 36 -3.82 -0.09 -1.20
CA ASP A 36 -2.99 0.41 -2.30
C ASP A 36 -1.61 -0.27 -2.33
N ASP A 37 -1.01 -0.50 -1.16
CA ASP A 37 0.29 -1.14 -0.99
C ASP A 37 0.22 -2.64 -1.37
N ARG A 38 -0.83 -3.38 -0.98
CA ARG A 38 -1.05 -4.75 -1.47
C ARG A 38 -1.15 -4.82 -2.98
N VAL A 39 -1.87 -3.89 -3.60
CA VAL A 39 -1.96 -3.84 -5.06
C VAL A 39 -0.60 -3.52 -5.68
N ALA A 40 0.24 -2.70 -5.04
CA ALA A 40 1.61 -2.45 -5.51
C ALA A 40 2.47 -3.72 -5.44
N VAL A 41 2.41 -4.49 -4.34
CA VAL A 41 3.12 -5.78 -4.22
C VAL A 41 2.61 -6.79 -5.24
N ALA A 42 1.30 -6.89 -5.44
CA ALA A 42 0.72 -7.77 -6.46
C ALA A 42 1.19 -7.42 -7.88
N ARG A 43 1.44 -6.13 -8.17
CA ARG A 43 2.02 -5.71 -9.46
C ARG A 43 3.47 -6.14 -9.61
N ILE A 44 4.26 -6.09 -8.52
CA ILE A 44 5.63 -6.62 -8.50
C ILE A 44 5.59 -8.12 -8.83
N LEU A 45 4.75 -8.90 -8.14
CA LEU A 45 4.61 -10.35 -8.38
C LEU A 45 4.18 -10.71 -9.81
N ALA A 46 3.41 -9.83 -10.45
CA ALA A 46 2.93 -9.98 -11.82
C ALA A 46 3.96 -9.58 -12.90
N ASP A 47 5.08 -8.97 -12.51
CA ASP A 47 6.16 -8.63 -13.43
C ASP A 47 6.82 -9.93 -13.94
N PRO A 48 6.87 -10.17 -15.27
CA PRO A 48 7.50 -11.36 -15.83
C PRO A 48 9.03 -11.40 -15.61
N ASP A 49 9.67 -10.24 -15.39
CA ASP A 49 11.12 -10.11 -15.26
C ASP A 49 11.60 -10.03 -13.80
N ILE A 50 10.70 -10.21 -12.83
CA ILE A 50 11.04 -10.21 -11.39
C ILE A 50 12.05 -11.32 -11.05
N SER A 51 13.03 -10.98 -10.21
CA SER A 51 14.01 -11.95 -9.69
C SER A 51 13.34 -12.95 -8.73
N ASP A 52 13.89 -14.17 -8.61
CA ASP A 52 13.38 -15.18 -7.69
C ASP A 52 13.42 -14.70 -6.23
N ALA A 53 14.47 -13.95 -5.87
CA ALA A 53 14.62 -13.38 -4.54
C ALA A 53 13.54 -12.33 -4.26
N LEU A 54 13.31 -11.40 -5.20
CA LEU A 54 12.28 -10.36 -5.05
C LEU A 54 10.88 -10.97 -5.06
N ARG A 55 10.65 -12.04 -5.82
CA ARG A 55 9.40 -12.81 -5.80
C ARG A 55 9.15 -13.41 -4.42
N ALA A 56 10.11 -14.13 -3.86
CA ALA A 56 9.97 -14.74 -2.55
C ALA A 56 9.67 -13.70 -1.46
N ALA A 57 10.42 -12.59 -1.44
CA ALA A 57 10.20 -11.52 -0.48
C ALA A 57 8.81 -10.85 -0.64
N ALA A 58 8.34 -10.66 -1.88
CA ALA A 58 7.01 -10.12 -2.15
C ALA A 58 5.88 -11.09 -1.72
N GLU A 59 6.08 -12.39 -1.88
CA GLU A 59 5.14 -13.43 -1.43
C GLU A 59 5.04 -13.48 0.10
N GLU A 60 6.11 -13.19 0.84
CA GLU A 60 6.08 -13.16 2.30
C GLU A 60 5.23 -12.00 2.85
N VAL A 61 5.23 -10.84 2.19
CA VAL A 61 4.60 -9.62 2.73
C VAL A 61 3.19 -9.36 2.21
N ILE A 62 2.74 -10.01 1.12
CA ILE A 62 1.46 -9.68 0.45
C ILE A 62 0.24 -9.84 1.37
N ASP A 63 0.26 -10.85 2.24
CA ASP A 63 -0.77 -11.11 3.25
C ASP A 63 -0.41 -10.54 4.64
N GLY A 64 0.68 -9.77 4.71
CA GLY A 64 1.19 -9.14 5.91
C GLY A 64 0.39 -7.92 6.38
N THR A 65 0.91 -7.33 7.45
CA THR A 65 0.43 -6.08 8.06
C THR A 65 0.67 -4.88 7.14
N PRO A 66 -0.09 -3.79 7.30
CA PRO A 66 0.18 -2.53 6.60
C PRO A 66 1.62 -2.05 6.75
N GLU A 67 2.20 -2.26 7.93
CA GLU A 67 3.57 -1.87 8.25
C GLU A 67 4.60 -2.72 7.48
N GLU A 68 4.39 -4.03 7.37
CA GLU A 68 5.26 -4.93 6.57
C GLU A 68 5.18 -4.62 5.07
N LEU A 69 3.97 -4.44 4.54
CA LEU A 69 3.75 -4.02 3.15
C LEU A 69 4.48 -2.71 2.87
N ARG A 70 4.38 -1.76 3.80
CA ARG A 70 5.00 -0.44 3.63
C ARG A 70 6.51 -0.51 3.67
N TYR A 71 7.05 -1.22 4.65
CA TYR A 71 8.49 -1.42 4.78
C TYR A 71 9.07 -2.07 3.52
N PHE A 72 8.43 -3.12 3.01
CA PHE A 72 8.88 -3.81 1.80
C PHE A 72 8.92 -2.88 0.58
N LEU A 73 7.89 -2.07 0.37
CA LEU A 73 7.81 -1.16 -0.77
C LEU A 73 8.78 0.02 -0.68
N GLU A 74 9.09 0.50 0.52
CA GLU A 74 9.98 1.65 0.75
C GLU A 74 11.46 1.24 0.80
N THR A 75 11.76 0.12 1.43
CA THR A 75 13.13 -0.31 1.75
C THR A 75 13.40 -1.75 1.31
N GLY A 76 12.61 -2.71 1.81
CA GLY A 76 12.94 -4.14 1.72
C GLY A 76 13.16 -4.66 0.30
N ARG A 77 12.40 -4.17 -0.69
CA ARG A 77 12.57 -4.59 -2.09
C ARG A 77 13.93 -4.23 -2.69
N TYR A 78 14.60 -3.19 -2.18
CA TYR A 78 15.91 -2.77 -2.67
C TYR A 78 17.06 -3.54 -1.99
N GLU A 79 16.82 -3.99 -0.76
CA GLU A 79 17.78 -4.84 -0.01
C GLU A 79 17.88 -6.25 -0.59
N VAL A 80 16.87 -6.69 -1.36
CA VAL A 80 16.83 -8.02 -1.98
C VAL A 80 17.61 -8.09 -3.30
N ASP A 81 17.81 -6.95 -3.96
CA ASP A 81 18.53 -6.85 -5.24
C ASP A 81 20.03 -6.50 -5.07
N GLU A 82 20.52 -6.32 -3.83
CA GLU A 82 21.93 -6.05 -3.48
C GLU A 82 22.72 -7.33 -3.17
#